data_AF-A0A3N0GWA0-F1
#
_entry.id   AF-A0A3N0GWA0-F1
#
_cell.length_a   1.000
_cell.length_b   1.000
_cell.length_c   1.000
_cell.angle_alpha   90.00
_cell.angle_beta   90.00
_cell.angle_gamma   90.00
#
_symmetry.space_group_name_H-M   'P 1'
#
loop_
_entity.id
_entity.type
_entity.pdbx_description
1 polymer ?
#
loop_
_entity_poly.entity_id
_entity_poly.type
_entity_poly.pdbx_seq_one_letter_code
_entity_poly.pdbx_strand_id
1 'polypeptide(L)'
;MSPAHPPRAFLHVGLPKTGTSYLQSLAWANLPELREQGLVVVPDPGPTAQGRPGAEVMLAARGRLKPERDALTAGEVLDRLAAEVADADEADVLLSQEQLAGCTRKQVRALLERFGDREVHVVVTARALSRQVPSAWQERVKTRSTVAFEDFLVAVRDRTEDAKGFWRNQDLPAALARWGHTLPAGQVHLVTVPPESGTDELAARFFGVLGVAHLRLQAAETRSNTSLGAVQAELLRRVNLALGDRLPKPRLGYDRVGRWFLADKFLAAQGGPPPLMPTWTEEWCDRLAQEWTATIREAGYDVRGDLTDLLPDAGHFAGAEADVDDQALLDSALRALADVLAFRHDELATIDALHARVAELEARLAEQVSARESSRPGTSRALSRWRGRR
;
A
#
# COMPACT_ATOMS: atom_id res chain seq x y z
N MET A 1 33.15 -11.73 18.93
CA MET A 1 32.72 -11.18 20.23
C MET A 1 32.14 -9.80 19.97
N SER A 2 30.81 -9.72 19.98
CA SER A 2 30.04 -8.48 20.07
C SER A 2 28.97 -8.72 21.13
N PRO A 3 28.60 -7.72 21.96
CA PRO A 3 27.61 -7.92 23.00
C PRO A 3 26.29 -8.26 22.32
N ALA A 4 25.71 -9.40 22.65
CA ALA A 4 24.42 -9.84 22.12
C ALA A 4 23.35 -8.89 22.66
N HIS A 5 23.06 -7.83 21.91
CA HIS A 5 21.85 -7.06 22.13
C HIS A 5 20.66 -8.01 21.92
N PRO A 6 19.59 -7.88 22.72
CA PRO A 6 18.39 -8.70 22.52
C PRO A 6 17.89 -8.54 21.07
N PRO A 7 17.36 -9.60 20.44
CA PRO A 7 16.79 -9.50 19.11
C PRO A 7 15.78 -8.36 19.02
N ARG A 8 15.81 -7.58 17.94
CA ARG A 8 15.00 -6.36 17.81
C ARG A 8 13.76 -6.60 16.97
N ALA A 9 12.74 -5.79 17.22
CA ALA A 9 11.53 -5.73 16.42
C ALA A 9 11.34 -4.32 15.87
N PHE A 10 11.55 -4.14 14.57
CA PHE A 10 11.31 -2.88 13.88
C PHE A 10 9.89 -2.83 13.34
N LEU A 11 9.12 -1.85 13.80
CA LEU A 11 7.76 -1.59 13.33
C LEU A 11 7.77 -0.29 12.53
N HIS A 12 7.80 -0.41 11.20
CA HIS A 12 7.59 0.72 10.31
C HIS A 12 6.10 0.97 10.11
N VAL A 13 5.58 1.98 10.83
CA VAL A 13 4.13 2.16 11.03
C VAL A 13 3.52 3.26 10.20
N GLY A 14 4.32 4.02 9.44
CA GLY A 14 3.81 5.13 8.66
C GLY A 14 4.85 6.21 8.45
N LEU A 15 4.45 7.40 8.01
CA LEU A 15 3.07 7.78 7.69
C LEU A 15 2.65 7.32 6.28
N PRO A 16 1.36 7.29 5.95
CA PRO A 16 0.96 7.11 4.57
C PRO A 16 1.51 8.21 3.65
N LYS A 17 1.89 7.84 2.43
CA LYS A 17 2.36 8.77 1.38
C LYS A 17 3.73 9.41 1.66
N THR A 18 4.58 8.73 2.41
CA THR A 18 5.97 9.13 2.73
C THR A 18 7.01 8.18 2.14
N GLY A 19 6.75 7.62 0.95
CA GLY A 19 7.69 6.71 0.27
C GLY A 19 7.68 5.26 0.76
N THR A 20 6.72 4.90 1.63
CA THR A 20 6.63 3.54 2.20
C THR A 20 6.53 2.45 1.15
N SER A 21 5.79 2.66 0.06
CA SER A 21 5.69 1.68 -1.03
C SER A 21 7.03 1.42 -1.71
N TYR A 22 7.89 2.44 -1.87
CA TYR A 22 9.22 2.27 -2.43
C TYR A 22 10.11 1.45 -1.50
N LEU A 23 10.19 1.84 -0.22
CA LEU A 23 10.98 1.13 0.80
C LEU A 23 10.56 -0.33 0.94
N GLN A 24 9.24 -0.56 0.96
CA GLN A 24 8.69 -1.89 1.05
C GLN A 24 8.99 -2.72 -0.22
N SER A 25 8.80 -2.16 -1.42
CA SER A 25 9.16 -2.86 -2.67
C SER A 25 10.63 -3.23 -2.73
N LEU A 26 11.51 -2.35 -2.26
CA LEU A 26 12.94 -2.64 -2.16
C LEU A 26 13.21 -3.78 -1.17
N ALA A 27 12.55 -3.78 0.00
CA ALA A 27 12.69 -4.86 0.98
C ALA A 27 12.17 -6.22 0.45
N TRP A 28 10.98 -6.25 -0.15
CA TRP A 28 10.36 -7.48 -0.64
C TRP A 28 11.09 -8.10 -1.83
N ALA A 29 11.77 -7.29 -2.65
CA ALA A 29 12.63 -7.78 -3.72
C ALA A 29 13.94 -8.39 -3.21
N ASN A 30 14.33 -8.15 -1.96
CA ASN A 30 15.65 -8.49 -1.40
C ASN A 30 15.59 -9.34 -0.13
N LEU A 31 14.54 -10.14 0.08
CA LEU A 31 14.38 -10.94 1.30
C LEU A 31 15.56 -11.87 1.63
N PRO A 32 16.20 -12.57 0.67
CA PRO A 32 17.38 -13.39 0.97
C PRO A 32 18.54 -12.56 1.50
N GLU A 33 18.79 -11.41 0.87
CA GLU A 33 19.86 -10.48 1.26
C GLU A 33 19.57 -9.83 2.62
N LEU A 34 18.31 -9.47 2.92
CA LEU A 34 17.92 -9.00 4.26
C LEU A 34 18.18 -10.07 5.33
N ARG A 35 17.84 -11.33 5.05
CA ARG A 35 18.08 -12.46 5.97
C ARG A 35 19.58 -12.68 6.21
N GLU A 36 20.42 -12.58 5.17
CA GLU A 36 21.87 -12.64 5.32
C GLU A 36 22.43 -11.52 6.21
N GLN A 37 21.79 -10.36 6.19
CA GLN A 37 22.13 -9.22 7.05
C GLN A 37 21.47 -9.28 8.44
N GLY A 38 20.78 -10.38 8.77
CA GLY A 38 20.18 -10.62 10.07
C GLY A 38 18.78 -10.01 10.27
N LEU A 39 18.07 -9.65 9.19
CA LEU A 39 16.72 -9.08 9.23
C LEU A 39 15.69 -9.96 8.50
N VAL A 40 14.61 -10.32 9.19
CA VAL A 40 13.47 -11.08 8.64
C VAL A 40 12.25 -10.17 8.51
N VAL A 41 11.63 -10.13 7.33
CA VAL A 41 10.36 -9.41 7.14
C VAL A 41 9.20 -10.26 7.63
N VAL A 42 8.33 -9.68 8.46
CA VAL A 42 7.13 -10.32 9.00
C VAL A 42 5.87 -9.46 8.75
N PRO A 43 4.73 -10.03 8.33
CA PRO A 43 4.59 -11.41 7.87
C PRO A 43 5.41 -11.70 6.61
N ASP A 44 5.80 -12.97 6.41
CA ASP A 44 6.54 -13.37 5.21
C ASP A 44 5.70 -13.04 3.95
N PRO A 45 6.21 -12.19 3.03
CA PRO A 45 5.54 -11.88 1.77
C PRO A 45 5.29 -13.08 0.85
N GLY A 46 6.01 -14.18 1.04
CA GLY A 46 6.03 -15.33 0.16
C GLY A 46 6.75 -15.06 -1.18
N PRO A 47 6.93 -16.12 -2.00
CA PRO A 47 7.76 -16.08 -3.22
C PRO A 47 7.15 -15.26 -4.36
N THR A 48 5.86 -14.94 -4.31
CA THR A 48 5.19 -14.19 -5.37
C THR A 48 4.99 -12.71 -5.04
N ALA A 49 5.23 -12.28 -3.80
CA ALA A 49 5.19 -10.89 -3.29
C ALA A 49 4.08 -9.97 -3.88
N GLN A 50 2.96 -10.55 -4.35
CA GLN A 50 1.86 -9.82 -4.99
C GLN A 50 0.90 -9.23 -3.95
N GLY A 51 1.02 -9.66 -2.69
CA GLY A 51 0.30 -9.09 -1.55
C GLY A 51 0.94 -7.79 -1.08
N ARG A 52 0.24 -7.08 -0.18
CA ARG A 52 0.86 -6.08 0.70
C ARG A 52 1.10 -6.76 2.05
N PRO A 53 2.28 -7.34 2.30
CA PRO A 53 2.64 -7.94 3.58
C PRO A 53 2.26 -7.00 4.73
N GLY A 54 1.59 -7.55 5.73
CA GLY A 54 1.07 -6.78 6.86
C GLY A 54 -0.28 -6.09 6.64
N ALA A 55 -0.90 -6.14 5.45
CA ALA A 55 -2.25 -5.59 5.26
C ALA A 55 -3.30 -6.30 6.14
N GLU A 56 -3.25 -7.64 6.22
CA GLU A 56 -4.11 -8.40 7.13
C GLU A 56 -3.83 -8.06 8.60
N VAL A 57 -2.55 -7.97 8.99
CA VAL A 57 -2.14 -7.54 10.34
C VAL A 57 -2.70 -6.16 10.66
N MET A 58 -2.62 -5.21 9.72
CA MET A 58 -3.18 -3.88 9.89
C MET A 58 -4.70 -3.92 10.04
N LEU A 59 -5.41 -4.71 9.23
CA LEU A 59 -6.86 -4.87 9.37
C LEU A 59 -7.22 -5.50 10.72
N ALA A 60 -6.49 -6.52 11.16
CA ALA A 60 -6.68 -7.18 12.45
C ALA A 60 -6.43 -6.21 13.62
N ALA A 61 -5.25 -5.58 13.65
CA ALA A 61 -4.85 -4.64 14.71
C ALA A 61 -5.81 -3.44 14.82
N ARG A 62 -6.38 -3.00 13.69
CA ARG A 62 -7.33 -1.89 13.66
C ARG A 62 -8.78 -2.31 13.87
N GLY A 63 -9.08 -3.61 14.02
CA GLY A 63 -10.44 -4.12 14.16
C GLY A 63 -11.30 -3.89 12.90
N ARG A 64 -10.69 -4.02 11.72
CA ARG A 64 -11.33 -3.76 10.41
C ARG A 64 -11.58 -5.02 9.59
N LEU A 65 -11.19 -6.18 10.09
CA LEU A 65 -11.61 -7.47 9.55
C LEU A 65 -13.12 -7.65 9.75
N LYS A 66 -13.74 -8.31 8.79
CA LYS A 66 -15.17 -8.54 8.66
C LYS A 66 -15.42 -10.04 8.59
N PRO A 67 -16.06 -10.66 9.61
CA PRO A 67 -16.31 -12.09 9.64
C PRO A 67 -17.04 -12.62 8.40
N GLU A 68 -17.87 -11.80 7.76
CA GLU A 68 -18.61 -12.16 6.55
C GLU A 68 -17.78 -12.18 5.25
N ARG A 69 -16.51 -11.75 5.29
CA ARG A 69 -15.65 -11.59 4.10
C ARG A 69 -14.24 -12.13 4.28
N ASP A 70 -13.71 -12.04 5.48
CA ASP A 70 -12.33 -12.38 5.78
C ASP A 70 -12.28 -13.79 6.37
N ALA A 71 -11.35 -14.60 5.87
CA ALA A 71 -11.25 -16.02 6.24
C ALA A 71 -10.72 -16.24 7.65
N LEU A 72 -9.99 -15.26 8.20
CA LEU A 72 -9.36 -15.32 9.52
C LEU A 72 -9.94 -14.23 10.43
N THR A 73 -10.06 -14.58 11.70
CA THR A 73 -10.35 -13.63 12.78
C THR A 73 -9.12 -12.76 13.08
N ALA A 74 -9.35 -11.63 13.76
CA ALA A 74 -8.25 -10.78 14.20
C ALA A 74 -7.28 -11.48 15.16
N GLY A 75 -7.77 -12.40 16.00
CA GLY A 75 -6.93 -13.21 16.88
C GLY A 75 -6.00 -14.11 16.07
N GLU A 76 -6.55 -14.89 15.15
CA GLU A 76 -5.76 -15.81 14.30
C GLU A 76 -4.68 -15.09 13.48
N VAL A 77 -4.98 -13.91 12.93
CA VAL A 77 -3.98 -13.12 12.20
C VAL A 77 -2.84 -12.68 13.11
N LEU A 78 -3.15 -12.22 14.32
CA LEU A 78 -2.14 -11.74 15.28
C LEU A 78 -1.36 -12.89 15.92
N ASP A 79 -1.98 -14.05 16.11
CA ASP A 79 -1.31 -15.25 16.61
C ASP A 79 -0.37 -15.83 15.55
N ARG A 80 -0.75 -15.79 14.26
CA ARG A 80 0.17 -16.12 13.15
C ARG A 80 1.36 -15.18 13.09
N LEU A 81 1.15 -13.88 13.25
CA LEU A 81 2.25 -12.91 13.34
C LEU A 81 3.20 -13.25 14.49
N ALA A 82 2.66 -13.54 15.67
CA ALA A 82 3.47 -13.89 16.84
C ALA A 82 4.29 -15.17 16.61
N ALA A 83 3.71 -16.17 15.94
CA ALA A 83 4.41 -17.38 15.56
C ALA A 83 5.58 -17.09 14.58
N GLU A 84 5.34 -16.29 13.54
CA GLU A 84 6.41 -15.91 12.59
C GLU A 84 7.53 -15.09 13.26
N VAL A 85 7.19 -14.27 14.25
CA VAL A 85 8.19 -13.52 15.05
C VAL A 85 9.01 -14.45 15.95
N ALA A 86 8.39 -15.50 16.49
CA ALA A 86 9.08 -16.52 17.28
C ALA A 86 9.98 -17.40 16.40
N ASP A 87 9.54 -17.75 15.20
CA ASP A 87 10.28 -18.56 14.22
C ASP A 87 11.50 -17.82 13.62
N ALA A 88 11.62 -16.51 13.84
CA ALA A 88 12.77 -15.72 13.41
C ALA A 88 14.00 -15.85 14.32
N ASP A 89 13.94 -16.65 15.39
CA ASP A 89 15.04 -16.90 16.33
C ASP A 89 15.75 -15.60 16.77
N GLU A 90 17.08 -15.56 16.65
CA GLU A 90 17.94 -14.43 17.03
C GLU A 90 17.98 -13.30 15.96
N ALA A 91 17.32 -13.46 14.81
CA ALA A 91 17.31 -12.44 13.77
C ALA A 91 16.40 -11.27 14.16
N ASP A 92 16.74 -10.06 13.74
CA ASP A 92 15.83 -8.92 13.88
C ASP A 92 14.60 -9.11 12.97
N VAL A 93 13.46 -8.56 13.36
CA VAL A 93 12.23 -8.64 12.56
C VAL A 93 11.75 -7.27 12.09
N LEU A 94 11.18 -7.18 10.90
CA LEU A 94 10.57 -5.98 10.33
C LEU A 94 9.10 -6.20 10.00
N LEU A 95 8.21 -5.49 10.68
CA LEU A 95 6.82 -5.27 10.27
C LEU A 95 6.70 -3.89 9.61
N SER A 96 6.30 -3.84 8.34
CA SER A 96 6.21 -2.59 7.58
C SER A 96 4.81 -2.39 7.00
N GLN A 97 4.00 -1.52 7.60
CA GLN A 97 2.67 -1.18 7.12
C GLN A 97 2.23 0.22 7.58
N GLU A 98 2.11 1.16 6.64
CA GLU A 98 1.95 2.59 6.92
C GLU A 98 0.60 3.03 7.50
N GLN A 99 -0.45 2.21 7.35
CA GLN A 99 -1.76 2.49 7.93
C GLN A 99 -1.86 2.09 9.40
N LEU A 100 -0.82 1.46 9.97
CA LEU A 100 -0.68 1.22 11.41
C LEU A 100 -0.49 2.53 12.20
N ALA A 101 -0.06 3.62 11.56
CA ALA A 101 -0.02 4.95 12.14
C ALA A 101 -1.38 5.32 12.78
N GLY A 102 -2.48 4.88 12.15
CA GLY A 102 -3.84 5.11 12.62
C GLY A 102 -4.31 4.29 13.83
N CYS A 103 -3.48 3.43 14.41
CA CYS A 103 -3.82 2.66 15.62
C CYS A 103 -4.06 3.57 16.83
N THR A 104 -4.99 3.17 17.69
CA THR A 104 -5.17 3.76 19.04
C THR A 104 -4.11 3.24 20.01
N ARG A 105 -3.88 3.90 21.15
CA ARG A 105 -2.93 3.41 22.18
C ARG A 105 -3.21 1.96 22.63
N LYS A 106 -4.50 1.58 22.74
CA LYS A 106 -4.89 0.20 23.08
C LYS A 106 -4.48 -0.80 21.99
N GLN A 107 -4.68 -0.44 20.72
CA GLN A 107 -4.31 -1.28 19.58
C GLN A 107 -2.78 -1.38 19.42
N VAL A 108 -2.05 -0.29 19.66
CA VAL A 108 -0.58 -0.30 19.69
C VAL A 108 -0.10 -1.30 20.72
N ARG A 109 -0.55 -1.19 21.99
CA ARG A 109 -0.14 -2.11 23.05
C ARG A 109 -0.41 -3.58 22.70
N ALA A 110 -1.62 -3.88 22.24
CA ALA A 110 -2.01 -5.25 21.87
C ALA A 110 -1.20 -5.84 20.70
N LEU A 111 -0.70 -4.98 19.80
CA LEU A 111 0.17 -5.39 18.71
C LEU A 111 1.62 -5.56 19.18
N LEU A 112 2.12 -4.67 20.04
CA LEU A 112 3.48 -4.78 20.61
C LEU A 112 3.66 -6.07 21.41
N GLU A 113 2.62 -6.54 22.11
CA GLU A 113 2.62 -7.84 22.82
C GLU A 113 2.92 -9.04 21.90
N ARG A 114 2.78 -8.91 20.58
CA ARG A 114 3.07 -9.98 19.61
C ARG A 114 4.55 -10.14 19.28
N PHE A 115 5.39 -9.25 19.78
CA PHE A 115 6.84 -9.28 19.56
C PHE A 115 7.63 -9.91 20.71
N GLY A 116 6.95 -10.43 21.74
CA GLY A 116 7.59 -11.14 22.86
C GLY A 116 8.59 -10.26 23.61
N ASP A 117 9.75 -10.84 23.94
CA ASP A 117 10.82 -10.16 24.70
C ASP A 117 11.78 -9.35 23.82
N ARG A 118 11.47 -9.17 22.52
CA ARG A 118 12.30 -8.40 21.59
C ARG A 118 12.34 -6.93 21.97
N GLU A 119 13.50 -6.30 21.75
CA GLU A 119 13.61 -4.85 21.89
C GLU A 119 12.87 -4.15 20.75
N VAL A 120 11.79 -3.45 21.06
CA VAL A 120 10.91 -2.84 20.07
C VAL A 120 11.43 -1.47 19.62
N HIS A 121 11.59 -1.30 18.32
CA HIS A 121 11.89 -0.04 17.67
C HIS A 121 10.73 0.39 16.76
N VAL A 122 10.22 1.60 16.95
CA VAL A 122 9.19 2.19 16.07
C VAL A 122 9.87 3.05 15.03
N VAL A 123 9.54 2.84 13.76
CA VAL A 123 10.01 3.65 12.64
C VAL A 123 8.85 4.39 12.00
N VAL A 124 8.95 5.72 11.91
CA VAL A 124 7.99 6.58 11.22
C VAL A 124 8.72 7.36 10.14
N THR A 125 8.37 7.13 8.88
CA THR A 125 8.75 7.96 7.75
C THR A 125 7.85 9.21 7.66
N ALA A 126 8.42 10.38 7.38
CA ALA A 126 7.69 11.64 7.36
C ALA A 126 8.10 12.54 6.19
N ARG A 127 7.16 13.34 5.70
CA ARG A 127 7.35 14.30 4.61
C ARG A 127 6.58 15.58 4.92
N ALA A 128 6.99 16.71 4.34
CA ALA A 128 6.24 17.97 4.41
C ALA A 128 4.72 17.79 4.19
N LEU A 129 3.92 18.40 5.07
CA LEU A 129 2.46 18.31 5.04
C LEU A 129 1.88 18.82 3.71
N SER A 130 2.48 19.86 3.13
CA SER A 130 2.13 20.43 1.82
C SER A 130 2.22 19.42 0.67
N ARG A 131 2.95 18.32 0.85
CA ARG A 131 2.98 17.21 -0.11
C ARG A 131 2.08 16.04 0.29
N GLN A 132 1.83 15.86 1.60
CA GLN A 132 0.95 14.81 2.10
C GLN A 132 -0.52 15.09 1.79
N VAL A 133 -0.97 16.34 1.92
CA VAL A 133 -2.39 16.71 1.71
C VAL A 133 -2.85 16.43 0.27
N PRO A 134 -2.15 16.91 -0.80
CA PRO A 134 -2.55 16.59 -2.17
C PRO A 134 -2.49 15.08 -2.47
N SER A 135 -1.48 14.40 -1.93
CA SER A 135 -1.32 12.95 -2.12
C SER A 135 -2.42 12.13 -1.45
N ALA A 136 -2.89 12.57 -0.27
CA ALA A 136 -4.02 11.97 0.42
C ALA A 136 -5.35 12.23 -0.29
N TRP A 137 -5.54 13.43 -0.85
CA TRP A 137 -6.71 13.74 -1.68
C TRP A 137 -6.78 12.84 -2.92
N GLN A 138 -5.67 12.71 -3.66
CA GLN A 138 -5.61 11.81 -4.82
C GLN A 138 -5.98 10.36 -4.46
N GLU A 139 -5.47 9.85 -3.33
CA GLU A 139 -5.81 8.51 -2.87
C GLU A 139 -7.30 8.36 -2.56
N ARG A 140 -7.94 9.40 -2.00
CA ARG A 140 -9.40 9.44 -1.79
C ARG A 140 -10.14 9.42 -3.12
N VAL A 141 -9.71 10.21 -4.11
CA VAL A 141 -10.32 10.20 -5.45
C VAL A 141 -10.16 8.83 -6.13
N LYS A 142 -8.96 8.22 -6.05
CA LYS A 142 -8.70 6.84 -6.51
C LYS A 142 -9.55 5.79 -5.79
N THR A 143 -10.11 6.11 -4.63
CA THR A 143 -11.03 5.25 -3.87
C THR A 143 -12.47 5.75 -3.91
N ARG A 144 -12.83 6.43 -5.02
CA ARG A 144 -14.18 6.86 -5.38
C ARG A 144 -14.71 8.12 -4.68
N SER A 145 -13.85 8.91 -4.04
CA SER A 145 -14.27 10.22 -3.53
C SER A 145 -14.61 11.17 -4.67
N THR A 146 -15.63 11.99 -4.45
CA THR A 146 -16.09 13.06 -5.35
C THR A 146 -15.78 14.46 -4.81
N VAL A 147 -15.19 14.54 -3.62
CA VAL A 147 -14.88 15.79 -2.91
C VAL A 147 -13.80 16.56 -3.67
N ALA A 148 -14.04 17.84 -3.95
CA ALA A 148 -13.06 18.71 -4.60
C ALA A 148 -11.82 18.89 -3.71
N PHE A 149 -10.69 19.25 -4.31
CA PHE A 149 -9.45 19.41 -3.55
C PHE A 149 -9.54 20.52 -2.50
N GLU A 150 -10.11 21.66 -2.88
CA GLU A 150 -10.31 22.82 -2.00
C GLU A 150 -11.19 22.46 -0.78
N ASP A 151 -12.31 21.77 -0.99
CA ASP A 151 -13.21 21.35 0.09
C ASP A 151 -12.49 20.42 1.08
N PHE A 152 -11.71 19.47 0.55
CA PHE A 152 -10.92 18.57 1.39
C PHE A 152 -9.84 19.32 2.16
N LEU A 153 -9.18 20.29 1.53
CA LEU A 153 -8.15 21.11 2.13
C LEU A 153 -8.71 21.98 3.28
N VAL A 154 -9.84 22.65 3.07
CA VAL A 154 -10.55 23.42 4.11
C VAL A 154 -10.90 22.50 5.28
N ALA A 155 -11.46 21.31 5.00
CA ALA A 155 -11.75 20.32 6.04
C ALA A 155 -10.50 19.88 6.83
N VAL A 156 -9.36 19.71 6.15
CA VAL A 156 -8.07 19.36 6.79
C VAL A 156 -7.58 20.51 7.67
N ARG A 157 -7.51 21.73 7.15
CA ARG A 157 -7.06 22.93 7.88
C ARG A 157 -7.90 23.16 9.12
N ASP A 158 -9.21 23.11 8.98
CA ASP A 158 -10.17 23.38 10.05
C ASP A 158 -10.43 22.16 10.95
N ARG A 159 -9.76 21.03 10.65
CA ARG A 159 -9.85 19.75 11.37
C ARG A 159 -11.30 19.27 11.57
N THR A 160 -12.14 19.41 10.55
CA THR A 160 -13.54 18.97 10.59
C THR A 160 -13.66 17.44 10.61
N GLU A 161 -14.86 16.90 10.85
CA GLU A 161 -15.09 15.44 10.90
C GLU A 161 -14.70 14.75 9.58
N ASP A 162 -14.84 15.39 8.43
CA ASP A 162 -14.48 14.86 7.11
C ASP A 162 -12.97 14.58 6.94
N ALA A 163 -12.15 15.32 7.71
CA ALA A 163 -10.70 15.19 7.77
C ALA A 163 -10.20 14.32 8.95
N LYS A 164 -11.09 13.81 9.81
CA LYS A 164 -10.70 12.96 10.95
C LYS A 164 -9.92 11.72 10.52
N GLY A 165 -10.31 11.11 9.40
CA GLY A 165 -9.60 9.99 8.80
C GLY A 165 -8.19 10.39 8.32
N PHE A 166 -8.02 11.59 7.79
CA PHE A 166 -6.71 12.12 7.40
C PHE A 166 -5.82 12.28 8.64
N TRP A 167 -6.27 13.07 9.63
CA TRP A 167 -5.48 13.34 10.84
C TRP A 167 -5.21 12.10 11.68
N ARG A 168 -6.13 11.13 11.71
CA ARG A 168 -5.87 9.84 12.38
C ARG A 168 -4.62 9.15 11.84
N ASN A 169 -4.34 9.24 10.53
CA ASN A 169 -3.23 8.52 9.91
C ASN A 169 -2.03 9.44 9.59
N GLN A 170 -2.21 10.76 9.46
CA GLN A 170 -1.18 11.70 8.98
C GLN A 170 -0.66 12.69 10.04
N ASP A 171 -1.30 12.76 11.21
CA ASP A 171 -0.84 13.64 12.29
C ASP A 171 0.46 13.07 12.91
N LEU A 172 1.61 13.64 12.51
CA LEU A 172 2.93 13.11 12.82
C LEU A 172 3.21 13.09 14.33
N PRO A 173 3.10 14.22 15.08
CA PRO A 173 3.28 14.19 16.52
C PRO A 173 2.30 13.24 17.21
N ALA A 174 1.04 13.19 16.78
CA ALA A 174 0.06 12.30 17.40
C ALA A 174 0.38 10.83 17.13
N ALA A 175 0.90 10.47 15.95
CA ALA A 175 1.32 9.11 15.63
C ALA A 175 2.53 8.70 16.48
N LEU A 176 3.57 9.54 16.53
CA LEU A 176 4.76 9.33 17.37
C LEU A 176 4.38 9.19 18.84
N ALA A 177 3.52 10.07 19.37
CA ALA A 177 3.08 10.00 20.76
C ALA A 177 2.21 8.77 21.08
N ARG A 178 1.52 8.16 20.10
CA ARG A 178 0.78 6.91 20.31
C ARG A 178 1.70 5.70 20.33
N TRP A 179 2.67 5.66 19.42
CA TRP A 179 3.56 4.53 19.22
C TRP A 179 4.75 4.52 20.17
N GLY A 180 5.33 5.68 20.45
CA GLY A 180 6.46 5.85 21.37
C GLY A 180 6.07 5.95 22.85
N HIS A 181 4.79 5.86 23.21
CA HIS A 181 4.30 6.15 24.56
C HIS A 181 4.99 5.33 25.67
N THR A 182 5.34 4.07 25.39
CA THR A 182 5.95 3.14 26.34
C THR A 182 7.41 2.85 26.01
N LEU A 183 7.99 3.55 25.03
CA LEU A 183 9.33 3.29 24.53
C LEU A 183 10.29 4.41 24.95
N PRO A 184 11.56 4.09 25.24
CA PRO A 184 12.63 5.08 25.30
C PRO A 184 12.69 5.88 23.99
N ALA A 185 13.03 7.18 24.07
CA ALA A 185 13.08 8.05 22.89
C ALA A 185 14.04 7.54 21.81
N GLY A 186 15.15 6.90 22.20
CA GLY A 186 16.12 6.28 21.27
C GLY A 186 15.61 5.05 20.51
N GLN A 187 14.43 4.51 20.87
CA GLN A 187 13.74 3.42 20.15
C GLN A 187 12.61 3.95 19.25
N VAL A 188 12.46 5.27 19.13
CA VAL A 188 11.49 5.91 18.24
C VAL A 188 12.25 6.67 17.18
N HIS A 189 12.22 6.15 15.95
CA HIS A 189 12.98 6.63 14.81
C HIS A 189 12.09 7.40 13.85
N LEU A 190 12.42 8.66 13.61
CA LEU A 190 11.81 9.48 12.56
C LEU A 190 12.72 9.51 11.34
N VAL A 191 12.26 8.98 10.21
CA VAL A 191 12.98 9.00 8.94
C VAL A 191 12.36 10.07 8.04
N THR A 192 13.05 11.18 7.79
CA THR A 192 12.50 12.22 6.90
C THR A 192 12.72 11.86 5.44
N VAL A 193 11.74 12.18 4.59
CA VAL A 193 11.79 12.00 3.14
C VAL A 193 12.41 13.25 2.51
N PRO A 194 13.55 13.13 1.81
CA PRO A 194 14.24 14.30 1.25
C PRO A 194 13.40 15.04 0.19
N PRO A 195 13.65 16.35 0.00
CA PRO A 195 13.07 17.13 -1.10
C PRO A 195 13.68 16.69 -2.45
N GLU A 196 12.82 16.10 -3.31
CA GLU A 196 13.06 15.59 -4.68
C GLU A 196 14.25 14.60 -4.91
N SER A 197 14.12 13.71 -5.88
CA SER A 197 15.18 12.80 -6.40
C SER A 197 15.88 11.82 -5.43
N GLY A 198 15.68 11.92 -4.11
CA GLY A 198 16.43 11.19 -3.09
C GLY A 198 15.84 9.83 -2.69
N THR A 199 15.40 8.99 -3.65
CA THR A 199 14.95 7.62 -3.29
C THR A 199 16.08 6.81 -2.66
N ASP A 200 17.30 6.97 -3.17
CA ASP A 200 18.51 6.34 -2.62
C ASP A 200 18.80 6.84 -1.20
N GLU A 201 18.72 8.15 -0.98
CA GLU A 201 18.90 8.74 0.35
C GLU A 201 17.80 8.30 1.34
N LEU A 202 16.54 8.21 0.90
CA LEU A 202 15.46 7.66 1.73
C LEU A 202 15.73 6.20 2.10
N ALA A 203 16.22 5.38 1.16
CA ALA A 203 16.62 4.01 1.43
C ALA A 203 17.78 3.96 2.43
N ALA A 204 18.82 4.78 2.23
CA ALA A 204 19.96 4.86 3.13
C ALA A 204 19.54 5.22 4.57
N ARG A 205 18.69 6.25 4.73
CA ARG A 205 18.17 6.67 6.05
C ARG A 205 17.34 5.57 6.70
N PHE A 206 16.43 4.92 5.95
CA PHE A 206 15.53 3.89 6.48
C PHE A 206 16.27 2.61 6.84
N PHE A 207 17.01 2.00 5.92
CA PHE A 207 17.73 0.75 6.17
C PHE A 207 18.88 0.92 7.16
N GLY A 208 19.44 2.12 7.27
CA GLY A 208 20.40 2.47 8.33
C GLY A 208 19.83 2.31 9.74
N VAL A 209 18.54 2.62 9.96
CA VAL A 209 17.86 2.35 11.25
C VAL A 209 17.82 0.85 11.55
N LEU A 210 17.58 0.05 10.50
CA LEU A 210 17.44 -1.40 10.60
C LEU A 210 18.79 -2.12 10.73
N GLY A 211 19.91 -1.41 10.62
CA GLY A 211 21.25 -2.01 10.56
C GLY A 211 21.56 -2.71 9.24
N VAL A 212 20.83 -2.38 8.17
CA VAL A 212 20.98 -2.99 6.83
C VAL A 212 21.80 -2.09 5.91
N ALA A 213 22.79 -2.67 5.25
CA ALA A 213 23.57 -2.06 4.18
C ALA A 213 22.74 -1.96 2.89
N HIS A 214 22.03 -0.83 2.72
CA HIS A 214 21.13 -0.60 1.57
C HIS A 214 21.81 -0.74 0.19
N LEU A 215 23.11 -0.47 0.07
CA LEU A 215 23.87 -0.60 -1.18
C LEU A 215 23.97 -2.05 -1.70
N ARG A 216 23.70 -3.04 -0.84
CA ARG A 216 23.63 -4.45 -1.24
C ARG A 216 22.24 -4.84 -1.77
N LEU A 217 21.24 -3.97 -1.60
CA LEU A 217 19.89 -4.22 -2.07
C LEU A 217 19.77 -3.86 -3.55
N GLN A 218 19.25 -4.79 -4.34
CA GLN A 218 19.01 -4.56 -5.75
C GLN A 218 17.76 -3.71 -5.91
N ALA A 219 17.86 -2.64 -6.70
CA ALA A 219 16.72 -1.83 -7.06
C ALA A 219 15.65 -2.73 -7.69
N ALA A 220 14.47 -2.77 -7.06
CA ALA A 220 13.35 -3.48 -7.64
C ALA A 220 13.00 -2.83 -8.99
N GLU A 221 12.74 -3.64 -10.03
CA GLU A 221 12.00 -3.23 -11.23
C GLU A 221 10.59 -2.81 -10.82
N THR A 222 10.48 -1.68 -10.15
CA THR A 222 9.22 -1.18 -9.63
C THR A 222 8.48 -0.58 -10.79
N ARG A 223 7.22 -1.02 -10.98
CA ARG A 223 6.24 -0.19 -11.68
C ARG A 223 6.31 1.18 -11.04
N SER A 224 6.60 2.21 -11.83
CA SER A 224 6.57 3.58 -11.35
C SER A 224 5.20 3.79 -10.70
N ASN A 225 5.17 3.95 -9.37
CA ASN A 225 3.95 4.23 -8.63
C ASN A 225 3.60 5.70 -8.88
N THR A 226 3.31 5.99 -10.15
CA THR A 226 3.15 7.34 -10.68
C THR A 226 1.87 7.88 -10.08
N SER A 227 2.04 8.94 -9.28
CA SER A 227 0.89 9.66 -8.75
C SER A 227 0.14 10.32 -9.91
N LEU A 228 -1.14 10.61 -9.72
CA LEU A 228 -1.89 11.32 -10.76
C LEU A 228 -1.39 12.76 -10.82
N GLY A 229 -1.26 13.29 -12.03
CA GLY A 229 -1.17 14.74 -12.21
C GLY A 229 -2.47 15.42 -11.77
N ALA A 230 -2.41 16.73 -11.56
CA ALA A 230 -3.58 17.53 -11.14
C ALA A 230 -4.78 17.35 -12.09
N VAL A 231 -4.52 17.41 -13.40
CA VAL A 231 -5.53 17.23 -14.46
C VAL A 231 -6.19 15.85 -14.35
N GLN A 232 -5.38 14.79 -14.24
CA GLN A 232 -5.87 13.42 -14.21
C GLN A 232 -6.64 13.10 -12.93
N ALA A 233 -6.21 13.65 -11.78
CA ALA A 233 -6.93 13.50 -10.52
C ALA A 233 -8.30 14.18 -10.59
N GLU A 234 -8.38 15.40 -11.13
CA GLU A 234 -9.64 16.11 -11.31
C GLU A 234 -10.56 15.41 -12.34
N LEU A 235 -10.01 14.91 -13.45
CA LEU A 235 -10.75 14.10 -14.41
C LEU A 235 -11.35 12.86 -13.74
N LEU A 236 -10.57 12.11 -12.96
CA LEU A 236 -11.06 10.94 -12.24
C LEU A 236 -12.16 11.30 -11.24
N ARG A 237 -12.05 12.45 -10.56
CA ARG A 237 -13.10 12.94 -9.66
C ARG A 237 -14.40 13.25 -10.42
N ARG A 238 -14.32 13.92 -11.57
CA ARG A 238 -15.48 14.18 -12.44
C ARG A 238 -16.07 12.89 -13.01
N VAL A 239 -15.24 11.89 -13.32
CA VAL A 239 -15.70 10.53 -13.68
C VAL A 239 -16.41 9.87 -12.50
N ASN A 240 -15.91 9.98 -11.27
CA ASN A 240 -16.58 9.44 -10.08
C ASN A 240 -17.97 10.06 -9.85
N LEU A 241 -18.09 11.38 -10.06
CA LEU A 241 -19.37 12.09 -10.02
C LEU A 241 -20.31 11.56 -11.11
N ALA A 242 -19.83 11.52 -12.36
CA ALA A 242 -20.62 11.06 -13.50
C ALA A 242 -21.01 9.58 -13.38
N LEU A 243 -20.17 8.73 -12.80
CA LEU A 243 -20.47 7.33 -12.54
C LEU A 243 -21.68 7.19 -11.61
N GLY A 244 -21.82 8.06 -10.61
CA GLY A 244 -22.91 7.99 -9.64
C GLY A 244 -23.03 6.59 -9.04
N ASP A 245 -24.20 5.97 -9.18
CA ASP A 245 -24.47 4.61 -8.70
C ASP A 245 -24.38 3.52 -9.80
N ARG A 246 -23.88 3.84 -11.00
CA ARG A 246 -23.70 2.89 -12.13
C ARG A 246 -22.77 1.72 -11.80
N LEU A 247 -21.84 1.92 -10.86
CA LEU A 247 -21.01 0.85 -10.31
C LEU A 247 -21.38 0.63 -8.85
N PRO A 248 -21.53 -0.60 -8.37
CA PRO A 248 -21.80 -0.84 -6.96
C PRO A 248 -20.63 -0.31 -6.10
N LYS A 249 -20.96 0.31 -4.96
CA LYS A 249 -19.98 0.88 -4.00
C LYS A 249 -19.14 -0.12 -3.16
N PRO A 250 -19.18 -1.47 -3.33
CA PRO A 250 -18.15 -2.31 -2.72
C PRO A 250 -16.80 -2.22 -3.45
N ARG A 251 -15.74 -2.32 -2.65
CA ARG A 251 -14.31 -2.43 -3.05
C ARG A 251 -14.06 -3.28 -4.30
N LEU A 252 -14.70 -4.45 -4.43
CA LEU A 252 -14.39 -5.40 -5.51
C LEU A 252 -14.68 -4.89 -6.93
N GLY A 253 -15.74 -4.10 -7.12
CA GLY A 253 -16.12 -3.61 -8.45
C GLY A 253 -15.29 -2.40 -8.87
N TYR A 254 -15.30 -1.36 -8.04
CA TYR A 254 -14.62 -0.10 -8.36
C TYR A 254 -13.09 -0.18 -8.27
N ASP A 255 -12.51 -0.96 -7.33
CA ASP A 255 -11.04 -1.05 -7.23
C ASP A 255 -10.44 -1.63 -8.52
N ARG A 256 -11.14 -2.59 -9.16
CA ARG A 256 -10.70 -3.18 -10.43
C ARG A 256 -10.74 -2.18 -11.58
N VAL A 257 -11.89 -1.53 -11.79
CA VAL A 257 -12.11 -0.72 -13.01
C VAL A 257 -11.80 0.77 -12.85
N GLY A 258 -12.07 1.35 -11.68
CA GLY A 258 -11.82 2.76 -11.41
C GLY A 258 -10.38 2.99 -10.97
N ARG A 259 -9.93 2.27 -9.94
CA ARG A 259 -8.60 2.46 -9.36
C ARG A 259 -7.50 1.84 -10.23
N TRP A 260 -7.48 0.53 -10.38
CA TRP A 260 -6.35 -0.16 -11.04
C TRP A 260 -6.35 0.03 -12.55
N PHE A 261 -7.53 -0.02 -13.16
CA PHE A 261 -7.66 0.10 -14.61
C PHE A 261 -7.62 1.57 -15.06
N LEU A 262 -8.61 2.40 -14.69
CA LEU A 262 -8.62 3.78 -15.18
C LEU A 262 -7.49 4.62 -14.56
N ALA A 263 -7.41 4.68 -13.23
CA ALA A 263 -6.47 5.59 -12.57
C ALA A 263 -5.00 5.17 -12.71
N ASP A 264 -4.67 3.95 -12.30
CA ASP A 264 -3.27 3.51 -12.22
C ASP A 264 -2.68 3.12 -13.59
N LYS A 265 -3.48 2.55 -14.50
CA LYS A 265 -2.98 2.10 -15.81
C LYS A 265 -3.00 3.19 -16.89
N PHE A 266 -4.09 3.94 -17.02
CA PHE A 266 -4.22 4.93 -18.11
C PHE A 266 -3.91 6.35 -17.65
N LEU A 267 -4.56 6.82 -16.60
CA LEU A 267 -4.42 8.21 -16.19
C LEU A 267 -3.01 8.50 -15.63
N ALA A 268 -2.48 7.65 -14.76
CA ALA A 268 -1.13 7.84 -14.22
C ALA A 268 -0.04 7.78 -15.33
N ALA A 269 -0.25 6.99 -16.38
CA ALA A 269 0.70 6.86 -17.50
C ALA A 269 0.79 8.14 -18.36
N GLN A 270 -0.23 9.01 -18.34
CA GLN A 270 -0.18 10.29 -19.04
C GLN A 270 0.85 11.27 -18.44
N GLY A 271 1.25 11.04 -17.18
CA GLY A 271 2.10 11.95 -16.42
C GLY A 271 1.44 13.32 -16.19
N GLY A 272 2.25 14.28 -15.79
CA GLY A 272 1.81 15.65 -15.50
C GLY A 272 2.25 16.12 -14.11
N PRO A 273 2.20 17.44 -13.87
CA PRO A 273 2.56 18.00 -12.58
C PRO A 273 1.60 17.51 -11.49
N PRO A 274 2.09 17.19 -10.28
CA PRO A 274 1.22 16.83 -9.16
C PRO A 274 0.30 18.01 -8.80
N PRO A 275 -0.86 17.76 -8.18
CA PRO A 275 -1.64 18.82 -7.56
C PRO A 275 -0.80 19.51 -6.47
N LEU A 276 -0.75 20.84 -6.55
CA LEU A 276 -0.06 21.72 -5.61
C LEU A 276 -1.05 22.32 -4.63
N MET A 277 -0.58 22.75 -3.47
CA MET A 277 -1.38 23.43 -2.47
C MET A 277 -1.67 24.88 -2.91
N PRO A 278 -2.81 25.48 -2.57
CA PRO A 278 -3.02 26.90 -2.81
C PRO A 278 -2.08 27.76 -1.95
N THR A 279 -1.54 28.84 -2.52
CA THR A 279 -0.64 29.79 -1.83
C THR A 279 -1.20 30.35 -0.52
N TRP A 280 -2.52 30.51 -0.40
CA TRP A 280 -3.14 30.96 0.85
C TRP A 280 -2.91 30.01 2.03
N THR A 281 -2.51 28.75 1.79
CA THR A 281 -2.18 27.76 2.82
C THR A 281 -0.74 27.75 3.27
N GLU A 282 0.14 28.55 2.66
CA GLU A 282 1.58 28.49 2.87
C GLU A 282 1.95 28.77 4.34
N GLU A 283 1.46 29.88 4.89
CA GLU A 283 1.68 30.24 6.30
C GLU A 283 1.11 29.21 7.28
N TRP A 284 -0.01 28.55 6.91
CA TRP A 284 -0.58 27.49 7.73
C TRP A 284 0.30 26.23 7.73
N CYS A 285 0.80 25.83 6.55
CA CYS A 285 1.72 24.70 6.42
C CYS A 285 3.03 24.95 7.18
N ASP A 286 3.60 26.15 7.04
CA ASP A 286 4.86 26.53 7.68
C ASP A 286 4.73 26.50 9.21
N ARG A 287 3.73 27.20 9.77
CA ARG A 287 3.50 27.19 11.22
C ARG A 287 3.31 25.79 11.78
N LEU A 288 2.48 24.96 11.13
CA LEU A 288 2.23 23.60 11.60
C LEU A 288 3.48 22.71 11.50
N ALA A 289 4.29 22.87 10.45
CA ALA A 289 5.57 22.16 10.33
C ALA A 289 6.55 22.59 11.44
N GLN A 290 6.61 23.89 11.77
CA GLN A 290 7.42 24.39 12.88
C GLN A 290 6.96 23.82 14.23
N GLU A 291 5.64 23.78 14.49
CA GLU A 291 5.08 23.14 15.70
C GLU A 291 5.46 21.66 15.79
N TRP A 292 5.38 20.93 14.68
CA TRP A 292 5.74 19.52 14.62
C TRP A 292 7.22 19.30 14.91
N THR A 293 8.10 20.06 14.24
CA THR A 293 9.55 19.93 14.41
C THR A 293 10.00 20.32 15.82
N ALA A 294 9.39 21.34 16.43
CA ALA A 294 9.61 21.68 17.83
C ALA A 294 9.21 20.53 18.77
N THR A 295 8.00 19.98 18.59
CA THR A 295 7.50 18.85 19.40
C THR A 295 8.42 17.63 19.30
N ILE A 296 8.91 17.30 18.09
CA ILE A 296 9.81 16.17 17.85
C ILE A 296 11.16 16.40 18.53
N ARG A 297 11.70 17.63 18.44
CA ARG A 297 12.97 18.00 19.06
C ARG A 297 12.89 17.91 20.59
N GLU A 298 11.81 18.41 21.18
CA GLU A 298 11.55 18.33 22.62
C GLU A 298 11.41 16.89 23.12
N ALA A 299 10.79 16.02 22.32
CA ALA A 299 10.62 14.62 22.66
C ALA A 299 11.94 13.80 22.61
N GLY A 300 12.98 14.32 21.96
CA GLY A 300 14.30 13.68 21.89
C GLY A 300 14.33 12.38 21.07
N TYR A 301 13.42 12.22 20.10
CA TYR A 301 13.39 11.07 19.21
C TYR A 301 14.62 10.99 18.29
N ASP A 302 14.96 9.79 17.84
CA ASP A 302 16.07 9.58 16.90
C ASP A 302 15.66 10.02 15.49
N VAL A 303 16.23 11.12 15.00
CA VAL A 303 15.92 11.67 13.67
C VAL A 303 16.99 11.23 12.66
N ARG A 304 16.54 10.59 11.58
CA ARG A 304 17.34 10.19 10.41
C ARG A 304 17.00 11.07 9.22
N GLY A 305 17.87 12.05 8.96
CA GLY A 305 17.66 13.12 7.99
C GLY A 305 17.61 14.48 8.68
N ASP A 306 17.02 15.48 8.03
CA ASP A 306 16.84 16.81 8.60
C ASP A 306 15.36 17.10 8.86
N LEU A 307 15.04 17.69 10.00
CA LEU A 307 13.69 18.18 10.30
C LEU A 307 13.27 19.30 9.34
N THR A 308 14.20 20.00 8.70
CA THR A 308 13.89 20.96 7.63
C THR A 308 13.23 20.29 6.43
N ASP A 309 13.39 18.98 6.22
CA ASP A 309 12.69 18.23 5.17
C ASP A 309 11.15 18.20 5.38
N LEU A 310 10.68 18.55 6.58
CA LEU A 310 9.25 18.66 6.89
C LEU A 310 8.67 20.05 6.61
N LEU A 311 9.52 21.05 6.37
CA LEU A 311 9.08 22.39 6.03
C LEU A 311 8.53 22.42 4.60
N PRO A 312 7.52 23.28 4.33
CA PRO A 312 7.05 23.47 2.97
C PRO A 312 8.11 24.16 2.10
N ASP A 313 8.11 23.84 0.81
CA ASP A 313 8.93 24.48 -0.23
C ASP A 313 8.01 25.31 -1.14
N ALA A 314 8.54 26.38 -1.75
CA ALA A 314 7.79 27.24 -2.65
C ALA A 314 7.18 26.47 -3.84
N GLY A 315 7.86 25.44 -4.35
CA GLY A 315 7.38 24.57 -5.42
C GLY A 315 6.21 23.65 -5.01
N HIS A 316 5.83 23.63 -3.73
CA HIS A 316 4.64 22.91 -3.27
C HIS A 316 3.35 23.71 -3.45
N PHE A 317 3.42 24.98 -3.84
CA PHE A 317 2.27 25.88 -3.91
C PHE A 317 1.98 26.41 -5.31
N ALA A 318 0.71 26.69 -5.57
CA ALA A 318 0.22 27.35 -6.78
C ALA A 318 -0.78 28.47 -6.44
N GLY A 319 -0.87 29.47 -7.32
CA GLY A 319 -1.84 30.57 -7.21
C GLY A 319 -3.28 30.09 -7.40
N ALA A 320 -4.25 30.92 -7.00
CA ALA A 320 -5.68 30.62 -7.09
C ALA A 320 -6.20 30.42 -8.54
N GLU A 321 -5.48 30.95 -9.54
CA GLU A 321 -5.78 30.76 -10.97
C GLU A 321 -5.29 29.42 -11.53
N ALA A 322 -4.68 28.56 -10.71
CA ALA A 322 -4.21 27.24 -11.11
C ALA A 322 -5.33 26.17 -11.17
N ASP A 323 -6.57 26.60 -11.41
CA ASP A 323 -7.66 25.68 -11.69
C ASP A 323 -7.34 24.84 -12.92
N VAL A 324 -7.79 23.59 -12.89
CA VAL A 324 -7.57 22.68 -14.00
C VAL A 324 -8.37 23.16 -15.20
N ASP A 325 -7.66 23.57 -16.25
CA ASP A 325 -8.23 23.97 -17.54
C ASP A 325 -9.12 22.87 -18.15
N ASP A 326 -10.31 23.27 -18.58
CA ASP A 326 -11.28 22.37 -19.23
C ASP A 326 -10.74 21.79 -20.54
N GLN A 327 -9.89 22.52 -21.27
CA GLN A 327 -9.25 21.96 -22.48
C GLN A 327 -8.24 20.87 -22.11
N ALA A 328 -7.44 21.07 -21.07
CA ALA A 328 -6.53 20.05 -20.56
C ALA A 328 -7.28 18.79 -20.06
N LEU A 329 -8.45 18.97 -19.43
CA LEU A 329 -9.33 17.86 -19.04
C LEU A 329 -9.87 17.10 -20.24
N LEU A 330 -10.33 17.81 -21.28
CA LEU A 330 -10.81 17.21 -22.52
C LEU A 330 -9.70 16.41 -23.20
N ASP A 331 -8.50 16.97 -23.31
CA ASP A 331 -7.34 16.28 -23.90
C ASP A 331 -6.97 15.02 -23.13
N SER A 332 -6.96 15.09 -21.78
CA SER A 332 -6.71 13.93 -20.92
C SER A 332 -7.79 12.85 -21.08
N ALA A 333 -9.06 13.26 -21.20
CA ALA A 333 -10.18 12.36 -21.40
C ALA A 333 -10.14 11.68 -22.77
N LEU A 334 -9.83 12.41 -23.84
CA LEU A 334 -9.70 11.86 -25.19
C LEU A 334 -8.60 10.80 -25.28
N ARG A 335 -7.42 11.09 -24.68
CA ARG A 335 -6.32 10.11 -24.59
C ARG A 335 -6.74 8.87 -23.81
N ALA A 336 -7.32 9.05 -22.62
CA ALA A 336 -7.78 7.93 -21.80
C ALA A 336 -8.84 7.07 -22.51
N LEU A 337 -9.79 7.67 -23.21
CA LEU A 337 -10.80 6.94 -23.97
C LEU A 337 -10.19 6.17 -25.14
N ALA A 338 -9.25 6.77 -25.88
CA ALA A 338 -8.54 6.08 -26.95
C ALA A 338 -7.77 4.86 -26.43
N ASP A 339 -7.01 5.02 -25.33
CA ASP A 339 -6.23 3.94 -24.73
C ASP A 339 -7.13 2.83 -24.15
N VAL A 340 -8.27 3.20 -23.54
CA VAL A 340 -9.25 2.24 -23.02
C VAL A 340 -9.88 1.44 -24.16
N LEU A 341 -10.22 2.07 -25.29
CA LEU A 341 -10.78 1.38 -26.46
C LEU A 341 -9.76 0.44 -27.11
N ALA A 342 -8.51 0.88 -27.26
CA ALA A 342 -7.42 0.03 -27.76
C ALA A 342 -7.21 -1.18 -26.84
N PHE A 343 -7.11 -0.95 -25.52
CA PHE A 343 -6.96 -2.06 -24.57
C PHE A 343 -8.16 -3.01 -24.60
N ARG A 344 -9.38 -2.49 -24.70
CA ARG A 344 -10.58 -3.33 -24.76
C ARG A 344 -10.61 -4.17 -26.03
N HIS A 345 -10.12 -3.66 -27.15
CA HIS A 345 -9.97 -4.44 -28.38
C HIS A 345 -9.01 -5.61 -28.18
N ASP A 346 -7.82 -5.36 -27.63
CA ASP A 346 -6.81 -6.40 -27.36
C ASP A 346 -7.31 -7.44 -26.34
N GLU A 347 -8.03 -6.98 -25.31
CA GLU A 347 -8.64 -7.84 -24.30
C GLU A 347 -9.70 -8.76 -24.92
N LEU A 348 -10.56 -8.25 -25.80
CA LEU A 348 -11.54 -9.06 -26.52
C LEU A 348 -10.87 -10.09 -27.44
N ALA A 349 -9.84 -9.70 -28.18
CA ALA A 349 -9.08 -10.64 -29.02
C ALA A 349 -8.43 -11.76 -28.18
N THR A 350 -7.92 -11.42 -27.00
CA THR A 350 -7.37 -12.40 -26.05
C THR A 350 -8.46 -13.33 -25.52
N ILE A 351 -9.63 -12.81 -25.17
CA ILE A 351 -10.77 -13.61 -24.71
C ILE A 351 -11.22 -14.59 -25.79
N ASP A 352 -11.33 -14.14 -27.05
CA ASP A 352 -11.72 -14.99 -28.17
C ASP A 352 -10.69 -16.12 -28.41
N ALA A 353 -9.40 -15.81 -28.33
CA ALA A 353 -8.33 -16.80 -28.43
C ALA A 353 -8.38 -17.83 -27.29
N LEU A 354 -8.64 -17.38 -26.05
CA LEU A 354 -8.79 -18.27 -24.90
C LEU A 354 -10.03 -19.16 -25.03
N HIS A 355 -11.16 -18.62 -25.49
CA HIS A 355 -12.36 -19.43 -25.76
C HIS A 355 -12.10 -20.51 -26.81
N ALA A 356 -11.41 -20.17 -27.91
CA ALA A 356 -11.01 -21.15 -28.93
C ALA A 356 -10.10 -22.24 -28.34
N ARG A 357 -9.15 -21.86 -27.48
CA ARG A 357 -8.24 -22.81 -26.82
C ARG A 357 -8.96 -23.73 -25.83
N VAL A 358 -9.90 -23.20 -25.05
CA VAL A 358 -10.72 -24.01 -24.13
C VAL A 358 -11.53 -25.03 -24.93
N ALA A 359 -12.19 -24.62 -26.02
CA ALA A 359 -12.95 -25.53 -26.88
C ALA A 359 -12.07 -26.66 -27.48
N GLU A 360 -10.85 -26.33 -27.93
CA GLU A 360 -9.89 -27.33 -28.43
C GLU A 360 -9.48 -28.33 -27.33
N LEU A 361 -9.20 -27.84 -26.12
CA LEU A 361 -8.81 -28.69 -24.98
C LEU A 361 -9.97 -29.58 -24.53
N GLU A 362 -11.19 -29.07 -24.51
CA GLU A 362 -12.39 -29.85 -24.20
C GLU A 362 -12.61 -30.96 -25.24
N ALA A 363 -12.44 -30.66 -26.54
CA ALA A 363 -12.52 -31.66 -27.61
C ALA A 363 -11.46 -32.75 -27.45
N ARG A 364 -10.20 -32.38 -27.20
CA ARG A 364 -9.10 -33.33 -26.98
C ARG A 364 -9.31 -34.20 -25.73
N LEU A 365 -9.84 -33.61 -24.65
CA LEU A 365 -10.17 -34.36 -23.44
C LEU A 365 -11.28 -35.37 -23.71
N ALA A 366 -12.33 -34.98 -24.45
CA ALA A 366 -13.41 -35.87 -24.84
C ALA A 366 -12.92 -37.06 -25.67
N GLU A 367 -12.03 -36.81 -26.65
CA GLU A 367 -11.37 -37.87 -27.44
C GLU A 367 -10.54 -38.81 -26.57
N GLN A 368 -9.75 -38.29 -25.64
CA GLN A 368 -8.93 -39.10 -24.73
C GLN A 368 -9.77 -39.96 -23.78
N VAL A 369 -10.87 -39.42 -23.25
CA VAL A 369 -11.82 -40.17 -22.41
C VAL A 369 -12.44 -41.30 -23.22
N SER A 370 -12.92 -41.00 -24.42
CA SER A 370 -13.49 -42.01 -25.33
C SER A 370 -12.48 -43.10 -25.71
N ALA A 371 -11.23 -42.73 -25.99
CA ALA A 371 -10.16 -43.68 -26.28
C ALA A 371 -9.83 -44.56 -25.06
N ARG A 372 -9.83 -44.01 -23.84
CA ARG A 372 -9.62 -44.76 -22.58
C ARG A 372 -10.76 -45.73 -22.27
N GLU A 373 -12.00 -45.33 -22.53
CA GLU A 373 -13.17 -46.20 -22.37
C GLU A 373 -13.16 -47.35 -23.38
N SER A 374 -12.74 -47.06 -24.61
CA SER A 374 -12.62 -48.05 -25.68
C SER A 374 -11.45 -49.02 -25.49
N SER A 375 -10.44 -48.66 -24.70
CA SER A 375 -9.24 -49.48 -24.42
C SER A 375 -9.27 -50.22 -23.08
N ARG A 376 -10.36 -50.11 -22.30
CA ARG A 376 -10.59 -50.97 -21.13
C ARG A 376 -10.87 -52.41 -21.60
N PRO A 377 -10.02 -53.41 -21.27
CA PRO A 377 -10.28 -54.79 -21.63
C PRO A 377 -11.57 -55.25 -20.95
N GLY A 378 -12.55 -55.69 -21.75
CA GLY A 378 -13.84 -56.15 -21.24
C GLY A 378 -13.66 -57.31 -20.28
N THR A 379 -14.05 -57.12 -19.01
CA THR A 379 -14.48 -58.22 -18.15
C THR A 379 -15.80 -58.76 -18.71
N SER A 380 -15.72 -59.52 -19.81
CA SER A 380 -16.82 -60.31 -20.33
C SER A 380 -16.27 -61.64 -20.83
N ARG A 381 -16.16 -62.59 -19.90
CA ARG A 381 -16.44 -64.02 -20.14
C ARG A 381 -16.39 -64.78 -18.82
N ALA A 382 -17.51 -64.77 -18.12
CA ALA A 382 -18.04 -65.93 -17.39
C ALA A 382 -19.34 -65.52 -16.71
N LEU A 383 -20.48 -65.83 -17.32
CA LEU A 383 -21.72 -66.30 -16.67
C LEU A 383 -22.80 -66.57 -17.74
N SER A 384 -22.46 -67.31 -18.79
CA SER A 384 -23.44 -68.00 -19.63
C SER A 384 -23.81 -69.33 -18.98
N ARG A 385 -24.42 -69.29 -17.78
CA ARG A 385 -25.09 -70.44 -17.15
C ARG A 385 -26.08 -69.92 -16.12
N TRP A 386 -27.34 -69.69 -16.51
CA TRP A 386 -28.49 -70.40 -15.94
C TRP A 386 -29.84 -69.90 -16.48
N ARG A 387 -30.73 -70.87 -16.73
CA ARG A 387 -32.17 -70.80 -17.01
C ARG A 387 -32.57 -70.42 -18.45
N GLY A 388 -33.32 -71.23 -19.19
CA GLY A 388 -33.90 -72.53 -18.87
C GLY A 388 -34.95 -72.92 -19.90
N ARG A 389 -34.99 -74.22 -20.20
CA ARG A 389 -36.18 -75.07 -20.46
C ARG A 389 -37.39 -74.39 -21.12
N ARG A 390 -37.69 -74.83 -22.35
CA ARG A 390 -38.67 -75.90 -22.52
C ARG A 390 -37.98 -77.11 -23.12
#